data_AF-A0A7S3IEV1-F1
#
_entry.id   AF-A0A7S3IEV1-F1
#
_cell.length_a   1.000
_cell.length_b   1.000
_cell.length_c   1.000
_cell.angle_alpha   90.00
_cell.angle_beta   90.00
_cell.angle_gamma   90.00
#
_symmetry.space_group_name_H-M   'P 1'
#
loop_
_entity.id
_entity.type
_entity.pdbx_description
1 polymer ?
#
loop_
_entity_poly.entity_id
_entity_poly.type
_entity_poly.pdbx_seq_one_letter_code
_entity_poly.pdbx_strand_id
1 'polypeptide(L)'
;ASLQALNAHFQPNLQAMKMAPTLDVWEKSHADRYLRPEAVEKRLALRKFLDENLTEINEHYKKAEFPFHLKPKLQALNINGLDISAKYGGHGFKMAETGSFIYELAKKDVSMSTFFMVHNGIGQQVVYLLGDEEQKNKILPQTINMDKICAFGLTEPGSGSDASSLKTTAKKVEGGYLLNGEKTWIGNAHFADFIMVWARNLDDEGRVQCFVMPKGQKGFSYNIIQNKYALRIVQ
;
A
#
# COMPACT_ATOMS: atom_id res chain seq x y z
N ALA A 1 -17.89 -21.90 -7.51
CA ALA A 1 -19.24 -22.50 -7.59
C ALA A 1 -20.14 -21.59 -8.41
N SER A 2 -20.87 -22.10 -9.39
CA SER A 2 -21.88 -21.33 -10.13
C SER A 2 -23.29 -21.70 -9.62
N LEU A 3 -24.12 -20.70 -9.38
CA LEU A 3 -25.55 -20.89 -9.18
C LEU A 3 -26.19 -21.11 -10.56
N GLN A 4 -26.44 -22.37 -10.92
CA GLN A 4 -27.13 -22.71 -12.16
C GLN A 4 -28.64 -22.80 -11.88
N ALA A 5 -29.40 -21.88 -12.49
CA ALA A 5 -30.86 -21.79 -12.51
C ALA A 5 -31.57 -21.45 -11.18
N LEU A 6 -31.89 -20.16 -11.00
CA LEU A 6 -32.95 -19.69 -10.10
C LEU A 6 -34.27 -19.64 -10.89
N ASN A 7 -34.92 -20.78 -11.18
CA ASN A 7 -36.27 -20.73 -11.77
C ASN A 7 -37.17 -21.95 -11.55
N ALA A 8 -38.47 -21.65 -11.49
CA ALA A 8 -39.72 -22.44 -11.51
C ALA A 8 -39.92 -23.62 -10.53
N HIS A 9 -38.87 -24.30 -10.06
CA HIS A 9 -39.00 -25.40 -9.09
C HIS A 9 -38.68 -25.00 -7.65
N PHE A 10 -38.41 -23.70 -7.41
CA PHE A 10 -38.34 -23.17 -6.06
C PHE A 10 -39.72 -23.33 -5.43
N GLN A 11 -39.86 -24.25 -4.47
CA GLN A 11 -41.12 -24.38 -3.75
C GLN A 11 -41.42 -23.01 -3.11
N PRO A 12 -42.63 -22.45 -3.28
CA PRO A 12 -42.98 -21.13 -2.72
C PRO A 12 -42.82 -21.06 -1.19
N ASN A 13 -42.67 -22.22 -0.53
CA ASN A 13 -42.50 -22.39 0.90
C ASN A 13 -41.03 -22.31 1.34
N LEU A 14 -40.07 -22.43 0.41
CA LEU A 14 -38.67 -22.05 0.63
C LEU A 14 -38.58 -20.53 0.44
N GLN A 15 -39.08 -19.80 1.44
CA GLN A 15 -39.17 -18.35 1.40
C GLN A 15 -37.77 -17.74 1.42
N ALA A 16 -37.30 -17.26 0.28
CA ALA A 16 -36.15 -16.38 0.24
C ALA A 16 -36.46 -15.16 1.12
N MET A 17 -35.67 -14.98 2.18
CA MET A 17 -35.85 -13.85 3.09
C MET A 17 -35.29 -12.59 2.43
N LYS A 18 -36.12 -11.55 2.31
CA LYS A 18 -35.67 -10.23 1.86
C LYS A 18 -34.79 -9.61 2.95
N MET A 19 -33.50 -9.46 2.67
CA MET A 19 -32.59 -8.73 3.55
C MET A 19 -32.67 -7.22 3.28
N ALA A 20 -32.56 -6.41 4.34
CA ALA A 20 -32.45 -4.96 4.18
C ALA A 20 -31.05 -4.62 3.65
N PRO A 21 -30.93 -3.87 2.54
CA PRO A 21 -29.63 -3.46 2.02
C PRO A 21 -28.88 -2.61 3.06
N THR A 22 -27.56 -2.55 2.91
CA THR A 22 -26.73 -1.60 3.66
C THR A 22 -25.86 -0.83 2.68
N LEU A 23 -25.74 0.47 2.92
CA LEU A 23 -24.81 1.33 2.19
C LEU A 23 -23.42 1.31 2.83
N ASP A 24 -23.32 0.83 4.08
CA ASP A 24 -22.08 0.68 4.82
C ASP A 24 -22.13 -0.59 5.68
N VAL A 25 -21.30 -1.58 5.33
CA VAL A 25 -21.22 -2.85 6.07
C VAL A 25 -20.50 -2.65 7.41
N TRP A 26 -19.55 -1.70 7.49
CA TRP A 26 -18.80 -1.39 8.70
C TRP A 26 -19.71 -0.85 9.79
N GLU A 27 -20.57 0.11 9.44
CA GLU A 27 -21.54 0.68 10.37
C GLU A 27 -22.60 -0.33 10.79
N LYS A 28 -23.17 -1.07 9.84
CA LYS A 28 -24.25 -2.03 10.13
C LYS A 28 -23.79 -3.23 10.96
N SER A 29 -22.50 -3.56 10.89
CA SER A 29 -21.89 -4.59 11.74
C SER A 29 -21.42 -4.06 13.10
N HIS A 30 -21.49 -2.74 13.32
CA HIS A 30 -20.95 -2.07 14.51
C HIS A 30 -19.47 -2.42 14.75
N ALA A 31 -18.68 -2.49 13.68
CA ALA A 31 -17.29 -2.99 13.73
C ALA A 31 -16.37 -2.14 14.61
N ASP A 32 -16.67 -0.85 14.81
CA ASP A 32 -15.89 0.05 15.68
C ASP A 32 -15.77 -0.43 17.12
N ARG A 33 -16.74 -1.22 17.62
CA ARG A 33 -16.70 -1.77 18.98
C ARG A 33 -15.50 -2.69 19.24
N TYR A 34 -14.83 -3.14 18.20
CA TYR A 34 -13.66 -4.02 18.26
C TYR A 34 -12.33 -3.26 18.14
N LEU A 35 -12.35 -1.94 17.94
CA LEU A 35 -11.18 -1.12 17.73
C LEU A 35 -10.89 -0.24 18.96
N ARG A 36 -9.64 0.20 19.14
CA ARG A 36 -9.35 1.24 20.13
C ARG A 36 -10.03 2.56 19.75
N PRO A 37 -10.46 3.38 20.73
CA PRO A 37 -11.06 4.69 20.48
C PRO A 37 -10.21 5.60 19.59
N GLU A 38 -8.89 5.63 19.79
CA GLU A 38 -7.96 6.41 18.97
C GLU A 38 -7.99 5.98 17.48
N ALA A 39 -8.05 4.67 17.21
CA ALA A 39 -8.13 4.17 15.84
C ALA A 39 -9.44 4.59 15.18
N VAL A 40 -10.56 4.53 15.92
CA VAL A 40 -11.88 4.97 15.43
C VAL A 40 -11.87 6.46 15.12
N GLU A 41 -11.35 7.30 16.03
CA GLU A 41 -11.25 8.75 15.84
C GLU A 41 -10.48 9.10 14.56
N LYS A 42 -9.28 8.52 14.40
CA LYS A 42 -8.43 8.74 13.22
C LYS A 42 -9.05 8.20 11.93
N ARG A 43 -9.71 7.04 11.97
CA ARG A 43 -10.45 6.49 10.83
C ARG A 43 -11.59 7.41 10.40
N LEU A 44 -12.33 7.97 11.35
CA LEU A 44 -13.41 8.92 11.05
C LEU A 44 -12.87 10.26 10.50
N ALA A 45 -11.73 10.73 11.00
CA ALA A 45 -11.03 11.88 10.42
C ALA A 45 -10.60 11.62 8.96
N LEU A 46 -10.08 10.42 8.68
CA LEU A 46 -9.77 9.97 7.31
C LEU A 46 -11.03 9.91 6.44
N ARG A 47 -12.13 9.35 6.94
CA ARG A 47 -13.41 9.33 6.22
C ARG A 47 -13.85 10.75 5.83
N LYS A 48 -13.84 11.68 6.78
CA LYS A 48 -14.20 13.09 6.53
C LYS A 48 -13.30 13.71 5.46
N PHE A 49 -11.98 13.50 5.56
CA PHE A 49 -11.03 13.96 4.55
C PHE A 49 -11.35 13.39 3.16
N LEU A 50 -11.65 12.09 3.05
CA LEU A 50 -11.97 11.48 1.76
C LEU A 50 -13.30 11.99 1.20
N ASP A 51 -14.31 12.20 2.05
CA ASP A 51 -15.60 12.77 1.65
C ASP A 51 -15.46 14.19 1.10
N GLU A 52 -14.68 15.04 1.78
CA GLU A 52 -14.46 16.44 1.39
C GLU A 52 -13.65 16.58 0.10
N ASN A 53 -12.79 15.61 -0.22
CA ASN A 53 -11.89 15.67 -1.39
C ASN A 53 -12.28 14.67 -2.50
N LEU A 54 -13.44 14.00 -2.40
CA LEU A 54 -13.83 12.93 -3.33
C LEU A 54 -13.93 13.40 -4.79
N THR A 55 -14.52 14.57 -5.02
CA THR A 55 -14.62 15.15 -6.37
C THR A 55 -13.26 15.30 -7.01
N GLU A 56 -12.28 15.79 -6.25
CA GLU A 56 -10.92 16.01 -6.72
C GLU A 56 -10.17 14.70 -6.96
N ILE A 57 -10.29 13.73 -6.05
CA ILE A 57 -9.75 12.37 -6.23
C ILE A 57 -10.28 11.76 -7.54
N ASN A 58 -11.58 11.90 -7.81
CA ASN A 58 -12.18 11.40 -9.06
C ASN A 58 -11.64 12.10 -10.31
N GLU A 59 -11.37 13.40 -10.27
CA GLU A 59 -10.75 14.11 -11.40
C GLU A 59 -9.31 13.63 -11.64
N HIS A 60 -8.54 13.41 -10.58
CA HIS A 60 -7.21 12.83 -10.67
C HIS A 60 -7.21 11.40 -11.20
N TYR A 61 -8.20 10.59 -10.83
CA TYR A 61 -8.40 9.26 -11.40
C TYR A 61 -8.62 9.31 -12.92
N LYS A 62 -9.47 10.22 -13.40
CA LYS A 62 -9.72 10.41 -14.85
C LYS A 62 -8.44 10.79 -15.58
N LYS A 63 -7.64 11.69 -15.01
CA LYS A 63 -6.37 12.17 -15.59
C LYS A 63 -5.20 11.18 -15.46
N ALA A 64 -5.34 10.16 -14.60
CA ALA A 64 -4.26 9.25 -14.23
C ALA A 64 -3.06 9.96 -13.61
N GLU A 65 -3.31 10.89 -12.68
CA GLU A 65 -2.29 11.72 -12.03
C GLU A 65 -2.42 11.63 -10.50
N PHE A 66 -1.30 11.57 -9.78
CA PHE A 66 -1.32 11.61 -8.32
C PHE A 66 -1.64 13.02 -7.79
N PRO A 67 -2.60 13.19 -6.85
CA PRO A 67 -2.96 14.48 -6.27
C PRO A 67 -1.93 14.93 -5.22
N PHE A 68 -0.74 15.35 -5.67
CA PHE A 68 0.37 15.69 -4.77
C PHE A 68 0.01 16.77 -3.73
N HIS A 69 -0.88 17.70 -4.06
CA HIS A 69 -1.33 18.76 -3.15
C HIS A 69 -2.25 18.25 -2.03
N LEU A 70 -2.82 17.04 -2.15
CA LEU A 70 -3.55 16.38 -1.07
C LEU A 70 -2.62 15.69 -0.06
N LYS A 71 -1.37 15.40 -0.41
CA LYS A 71 -0.41 14.73 0.48
C LYS A 71 -0.21 15.48 1.81
N PRO A 72 0.00 16.80 1.86
CA PRO A 72 0.15 17.51 3.13
C PRO A 72 -1.10 17.43 4.02
N LYS A 73 -2.31 17.43 3.43
CA LYS A 73 -3.55 17.25 4.19
C LYS A 73 -3.66 15.83 4.75
N LEU A 74 -3.31 14.82 3.97
CA LEU A 74 -3.24 13.42 4.42
C LEU A 74 -2.19 13.23 5.53
N GLN A 75 -1.06 13.94 5.45
CA GLN A 75 0.00 13.97 6.46
C GLN A 75 -0.52 14.54 7.78
N ALA A 76 -1.29 15.63 7.73
CA ALA A 76 -1.86 16.28 8.91
C ALA A 76 -2.85 15.38 9.69
N LEU A 77 -3.42 14.35 9.06
CA LEU A 77 -4.29 13.39 9.76
C LEU A 77 -3.51 12.51 10.75
N ASN A 78 -2.18 12.41 10.61
CA ASN A 78 -1.32 11.59 11.46
C ASN A 78 -1.85 10.14 11.58
N ILE A 79 -1.92 9.46 10.44
CA ILE A 79 -2.44 8.10 10.29
C ILE A 79 -1.42 7.13 9.67
N ASN A 80 -0.17 7.54 9.42
CA ASN A 80 0.84 6.67 8.84
C ASN A 80 1.60 5.89 9.92
N GLY A 81 2.31 4.83 9.53
CA GLY A 81 2.96 3.95 10.49
C GLY A 81 1.95 3.24 11.40
N LEU A 82 0.80 2.85 10.84
CA LEU A 82 -0.35 2.32 11.59
C LEU A 82 0.07 1.21 12.56
N ASP A 83 0.70 0.15 12.06
CA ASP A 83 1.14 -1.03 12.82
C ASP A 83 2.61 -0.98 13.28
N ILE A 84 3.29 0.15 13.07
CA ILE A 84 4.66 0.34 13.54
C ILE A 84 4.65 0.73 15.01
N SER A 85 5.59 0.18 15.79
CA SER A 85 5.71 0.48 17.21
C SER A 85 5.91 1.99 17.48
N ALA A 86 5.31 2.47 18.57
CA ALA A 86 5.52 3.81 19.09
C ALA A 86 6.99 4.15 19.37
N LYS A 87 7.86 3.15 19.58
CA LYS A 87 9.33 3.32 19.67
C LYS A 87 9.89 4.11 18.47
N TYR A 88 9.35 3.89 17.28
CA TYR A 88 9.79 4.52 16.04
C TYR A 88 8.86 5.67 15.59
N GLY A 89 7.85 6.02 16.40
CA GLY A 89 6.86 7.05 16.09
C GLY A 89 5.56 6.56 15.46
N GLY A 90 5.34 5.25 15.34
CA GLY A 90 4.08 4.69 14.82
C GLY A 90 2.98 4.55 15.88
N HIS A 91 1.80 4.06 15.48
CA HIS A 91 0.63 3.92 16.36
C HIS A 91 0.51 2.57 17.08
N GLY A 92 1.22 1.54 16.60
CA GLY A 92 1.11 0.18 17.09
C GLY A 92 -0.30 -0.41 16.97
N PHE A 93 -1.05 -0.01 15.94
CA PHE A 93 -2.35 -0.58 15.57
C PHE A 93 -2.25 -2.05 15.18
N LYS A 94 -3.25 -2.83 15.59
CA LYS A 94 -3.38 -4.25 15.24
C LYS A 94 -4.03 -4.38 13.88
N MET A 95 -3.96 -5.58 13.30
CA MET A 95 -4.49 -5.88 11.96
C MET A 95 -5.94 -5.43 11.72
N ALA A 96 -6.84 -5.60 12.70
CA ALA A 96 -8.22 -5.16 12.56
C ALA A 96 -8.35 -3.62 12.48
N GLU A 97 -7.52 -2.91 13.23
CA GLU A 97 -7.46 -1.46 13.22
C GLU A 97 -6.84 -0.97 11.92
N THR A 98 -5.71 -1.53 11.48
CA THR A 98 -5.08 -1.14 10.21
C THR A 98 -6.00 -1.41 9.01
N GLY A 99 -6.66 -2.57 8.98
CA GLY A 99 -7.64 -2.92 7.95
C GLY A 99 -8.81 -1.95 7.88
N SER A 100 -9.19 -1.31 9.00
CA SER A 100 -10.26 -0.31 9.01
C SER A 100 -9.92 0.97 8.23
N PHE A 101 -8.66 1.41 8.23
CA PHE A 101 -8.20 2.55 7.43
C PHE A 101 -8.18 2.19 5.94
N ILE A 102 -7.69 0.99 5.62
CA ILE A 102 -7.69 0.47 4.25
C ILE A 102 -9.12 0.35 3.71
N TYR A 103 -10.06 -0.08 4.54
CA TYR A 103 -11.48 -0.14 4.20
C TYR A 103 -12.05 1.24 3.84
N GLU A 104 -11.80 2.27 4.66
CA GLU A 104 -12.27 3.64 4.36
C GLU A 104 -11.68 4.19 3.07
N LEU A 105 -10.37 4.00 2.82
CA LEU A 105 -9.72 4.42 1.58
C LEU A 105 -10.34 3.70 0.37
N ALA A 106 -10.42 2.37 0.43
CA ALA A 106 -10.91 1.55 -0.68
C ALA A 106 -12.39 1.80 -1.01
N LYS A 107 -13.20 2.18 -0.01
CA LYS A 107 -14.60 2.60 -0.20
C LYS A 107 -14.72 3.82 -1.12
N LYS A 108 -13.69 4.67 -1.17
CA LYS A 108 -13.69 5.94 -1.90
C LYS A 108 -12.89 5.88 -3.19
N ASP A 109 -11.65 5.40 -3.12
CA ASP A 109 -10.82 5.15 -4.29
C ASP A 109 -9.72 4.11 -3.98
N VAL A 110 -9.66 3.07 -4.80
CA VAL A 110 -8.70 1.97 -4.65
C VAL A 110 -7.26 2.37 -5.00
N SER A 111 -7.07 3.49 -5.73
CA SER A 111 -5.74 4.00 -6.05
C SER A 111 -5.13 4.72 -4.84
N MET A 112 -5.91 5.54 -4.14
CA MET A 112 -5.50 6.15 -2.86
C MET A 112 -5.22 5.09 -1.80
N SER A 113 -6.07 4.05 -1.72
CA SER A 113 -5.82 2.88 -0.87
C SER A 113 -4.50 2.18 -1.21
N THR A 114 -4.24 1.97 -2.50
CA THR A 114 -3.00 1.33 -2.97
C THR A 114 -1.76 2.17 -2.70
N PHE A 115 -1.78 3.48 -2.95
CA PHE A 115 -0.69 4.39 -2.58
C PHE A 115 -0.32 4.24 -1.10
N PHE A 116 -1.35 4.28 -0.25
CA PHE A 116 -1.20 4.21 1.21
C PHE A 116 -0.67 2.84 1.65
N MET A 117 -1.17 1.75 1.07
CA MET A 117 -0.73 0.38 1.37
C MET A 117 0.69 0.08 0.86
N VAL A 118 1.06 0.58 -0.33
CA VAL A 118 2.43 0.45 -0.85
C VAL A 118 3.41 1.17 0.08
N HIS A 119 3.07 2.38 0.52
CA HIS A 119 3.91 3.14 1.43
C HIS A 119 4.01 2.48 2.81
N ASN A 120 2.88 2.23 3.48
CA ASN A 120 2.84 1.72 4.86
C ASN A 120 3.07 0.21 4.93
N GLY A 121 2.21 -0.56 4.26
CA GLY A 121 2.08 -2.01 4.45
C GLY A 121 3.19 -2.86 3.84
N ILE A 122 3.89 -2.37 2.81
CA ILE A 122 5.01 -3.11 2.19
C ILE A 122 6.29 -2.26 2.05
N GLY A 123 6.20 -0.94 2.12
CA GLY A 123 7.37 -0.06 2.14
C GLY A 123 7.98 0.03 3.54
N GLN A 124 7.29 0.70 4.45
CA GLN A 124 7.75 0.89 5.83
C GLN A 124 7.86 -0.44 6.59
N GLN A 125 6.88 -1.34 6.41
CA GLN A 125 6.86 -2.64 7.09
C GLN A 125 8.08 -3.51 6.79
N VAL A 126 8.64 -3.45 5.58
CA VAL A 126 9.88 -4.18 5.26
C VAL A 126 11.03 -3.70 6.14
N VAL A 127 11.20 -2.38 6.29
CA VAL A 127 12.22 -1.81 7.18
C VAL A 127 11.94 -2.15 8.63
N TYR A 128 10.69 -2.07 9.07
CA TYR A 128 10.31 -2.38 10.45
C TYR A 128 10.54 -3.84 10.83
N LEU A 129 10.28 -4.79 9.91
CA LEU A 129 10.42 -6.22 10.19
C LEU A 129 11.85 -6.72 9.96
N LEU A 130 12.49 -6.29 8.87
CA LEU A 130 13.74 -6.88 8.38
C LEU A 130 14.95 -5.98 8.57
N GLY A 131 14.75 -4.68 8.81
CA GLY A 131 15.85 -3.74 8.99
C GLY A 131 16.57 -3.91 10.32
N ASP A 132 17.86 -3.58 10.34
CA ASP A 132 18.60 -3.40 11.59
C ASP A 132 18.16 -2.10 12.32
N GLU A 133 18.65 -1.91 13.54
CA GLU A 133 18.28 -0.75 14.36
C GLU A 133 18.74 0.58 13.74
N GLU A 134 19.85 0.61 13.02
CA GLU A 134 20.34 1.83 12.35
C GLU A 134 19.38 2.23 11.21
N GLN A 135 19.00 1.27 10.37
CA GLN A 135 18.05 1.43 9.28
C GLN A 135 16.67 1.88 9.80
N LYS A 136 16.18 1.23 10.86
CA LYS A 136 14.90 1.58 11.48
C LYS A 136 14.89 3.01 12.01
N ASN A 137 15.90 3.38 12.80
CA ASN A 137 16.00 4.72 13.38
C ASN A 137 16.20 5.81 12.32
N LYS A 138 16.87 5.48 11.20
CA LYS A 138 17.09 6.42 10.10
C LYS A 138 15.87 6.61 9.22
N ILE A 139 15.20 5.53 8.82
CA ILE A 139 14.19 5.54 7.75
C ILE A 139 12.76 5.69 8.29
N LEU A 140 12.42 5.01 9.38
CA LEU A 140 11.03 4.97 9.86
C LEU A 140 10.50 6.36 10.24
N PRO A 141 11.21 7.22 11.00
CA PRO A 141 10.66 8.52 11.38
C PRO A 141 10.32 9.40 10.15
N GLN A 142 11.17 9.39 9.12
CA GLN A 142 10.97 10.17 7.91
C GLN A 142 9.78 9.66 7.07
N THR A 143 9.55 8.35 7.10
CA THR A 143 8.50 7.71 6.31
C THR A 143 7.16 7.71 7.05
N ILE A 144 7.16 7.56 8.38
CA ILE A 144 5.97 7.70 9.22
C ILE A 144 5.41 9.12 9.13
N ASN A 145 6.27 10.13 9.14
CA ASN A 145 5.82 11.51 8.92
C ASN A 145 5.43 11.77 7.46
N MET A 146 5.53 10.80 6.54
CA MET A 146 5.35 10.97 5.09
C MET A 146 6.24 12.04 4.44
N ASP A 147 7.31 12.49 5.08
CA ASP A 147 8.30 13.37 4.43
C ASP A 147 9.05 12.62 3.32
N LYS A 148 9.18 11.30 3.51
CA LYS A 148 9.75 10.37 2.54
C LYS A 148 8.76 9.28 2.16
N ILE A 149 8.63 9.03 0.86
CA ILE A 149 7.71 8.02 0.33
C ILE A 149 8.44 6.71 0.03
N CYS A 150 7.77 5.58 0.29
CA CYS A 150 8.29 4.25 0.03
C CYS A 150 7.62 3.62 -1.20
N ALA A 151 8.39 2.80 -1.92
CA ALA A 151 7.92 1.87 -2.93
C ALA A 151 8.50 0.46 -2.70
N PHE A 152 7.92 -0.54 -3.36
CA PHE A 152 8.28 -1.95 -3.17
C PHE A 152 8.56 -2.65 -4.51
N GLY A 153 9.84 -2.86 -4.81
CA GLY A 153 10.33 -3.41 -6.06
C GLY A 153 10.54 -4.92 -6.02
N LEU A 154 9.48 -5.72 -6.22
CA LEU A 154 9.57 -7.18 -6.29
C LEU A 154 9.34 -7.71 -7.70
N THR A 155 8.16 -7.44 -8.26
CA THR A 155 7.69 -7.93 -9.58
C THR A 155 8.62 -7.52 -10.71
N GLU A 156 8.89 -8.45 -11.63
CA GLU A 156 9.73 -8.26 -12.81
C GLU A 156 8.99 -8.62 -14.10
N PRO A 157 9.42 -8.11 -15.27
CA PRO A 157 9.00 -8.66 -16.55
C PRO A 157 9.28 -10.17 -16.58
N GLY A 158 8.22 -10.98 -16.67
CA GLY A 158 8.31 -12.45 -16.66
C GLY A 158 8.35 -13.10 -15.27
N SER A 159 8.24 -12.35 -14.16
CA SER A 159 8.13 -12.91 -12.81
C SER A 159 7.17 -12.10 -11.94
N GLY A 160 5.91 -12.57 -11.86
CA GLY A 160 4.84 -12.01 -11.04
C GLY A 160 4.40 -12.99 -9.95
N SER A 161 3.55 -13.96 -10.32
CA SER A 161 3.07 -14.99 -9.37
C SER A 161 4.22 -15.85 -8.81
N ASP A 162 5.20 -16.19 -9.65
CA ASP A 162 6.45 -16.80 -9.21
C ASP A 162 7.53 -15.74 -8.96
N ALA A 163 7.36 -15.00 -7.85
CA ALA A 163 8.31 -13.97 -7.46
C ALA A 163 9.69 -14.55 -7.05
N SER A 164 9.76 -15.85 -6.71
CA SER A 164 11.02 -16.50 -6.31
C SER A 164 12.02 -16.64 -7.47
N SER A 165 11.50 -16.65 -8.70
CA SER A 165 12.26 -16.74 -9.95
C SER A 165 12.88 -15.42 -10.42
N LEU A 166 12.79 -14.36 -9.61
CA LEU A 166 13.36 -13.05 -9.92
C LEU A 166 14.84 -13.14 -10.36
N LYS A 167 15.17 -12.29 -11.33
CA LYS A 167 16.46 -12.18 -12.04
C LYS A 167 17.24 -10.94 -11.66
N THR A 168 16.62 -9.93 -11.05
CA THR A 168 17.37 -8.78 -10.51
C THR A 168 18.44 -9.31 -9.55
N THR A 169 19.67 -8.83 -9.74
CA THR A 169 20.84 -9.25 -8.96
C THR A 169 21.33 -8.12 -8.07
N ALA A 170 21.96 -8.50 -6.96
CA ALA A 170 22.76 -7.63 -6.13
C ALA A 170 24.17 -8.21 -6.04
N LYS A 171 25.18 -7.39 -6.34
CA LYS A 171 26.60 -7.75 -6.22
C LYS A 171 27.30 -6.80 -5.27
N LYS A 172 28.06 -7.30 -4.31
CA LYS A 172 28.87 -6.53 -3.39
C LYS A 172 29.91 -5.74 -4.18
N VAL A 173 30.02 -4.45 -3.85
CA VAL A 173 31.03 -3.54 -4.38
C VAL A 173 31.59 -2.71 -3.24
N GLU A 174 32.66 -1.95 -3.50
CA GLU A 174 33.18 -1.00 -2.52
C GLU A 174 32.07 -0.04 -2.07
N GLY A 175 31.88 0.09 -0.76
CA GLY A 175 30.87 0.98 -0.17
C GLY A 175 29.42 0.51 -0.25
N GLY A 176 29.10 -0.65 -0.85
CA GLY A 176 27.69 -1.08 -0.93
C GLY A 176 27.42 -2.28 -1.85
N TYR A 177 26.31 -2.18 -2.59
CA TYR A 177 25.86 -3.19 -3.55
C TYR A 177 25.49 -2.53 -4.89
N LEU A 178 25.87 -3.16 -5.98
CA LEU A 178 25.39 -2.85 -7.33
C LEU A 178 24.14 -3.70 -7.60
N LEU A 179 23.01 -3.03 -7.82
CA LEU A 179 21.77 -3.66 -8.24
C LEU A 179 21.68 -3.65 -9.77
N ASN A 180 21.34 -4.79 -10.38
CA ASN A 180 21.17 -4.90 -11.83
C ASN A 180 19.96 -5.77 -12.18
N GLY A 181 18.97 -5.17 -12.84
CA GLY A 181 17.74 -5.83 -13.25
C GLY A 181 16.65 -4.83 -13.61
N GLU A 182 15.45 -5.33 -13.85
CA GLU A 182 14.27 -4.54 -14.19
C GLU A 182 13.09 -4.94 -13.31
N LYS A 183 12.37 -3.94 -12.79
CA LYS A 183 11.13 -4.13 -12.03
C LYS A 183 9.96 -3.52 -12.79
N THR A 184 8.77 -4.07 -12.63
CA THR A 184 7.56 -3.59 -13.31
C THR A 184 6.36 -3.60 -12.37
N TRP A 185 5.37 -2.75 -12.65
CA TRP A 185 4.20 -2.51 -11.80
C TRP A 185 4.50 -1.98 -10.39
N ILE A 186 5.59 -1.21 -10.25
CA ILE A 186 6.03 -0.71 -8.94
C ILE A 186 5.35 0.62 -8.63
N GLY A 187 4.23 0.54 -7.90
CA GLY A 187 3.53 1.74 -7.43
C GLY A 187 4.45 2.66 -6.61
N ASN A 188 4.28 3.96 -6.80
CA ASN A 188 5.03 5.04 -6.17
C ASN A 188 6.47 5.21 -6.67
N ALA A 189 7.02 4.29 -7.46
CA ALA A 189 8.46 4.25 -7.76
C ALA A 189 8.99 5.55 -8.37
N HIS A 190 8.19 6.23 -9.20
CA HIS A 190 8.62 7.43 -9.92
C HIS A 190 8.84 8.65 -8.99
N PHE A 191 8.22 8.67 -7.81
CA PHE A 191 8.36 9.75 -6.83
C PHE A 191 8.89 9.31 -5.47
N ALA A 192 9.00 8.01 -5.22
CA ALA A 192 9.50 7.44 -3.97
C ALA A 192 10.91 7.93 -3.63
N ASP A 193 11.14 8.12 -2.34
CA ASP A 193 12.43 8.45 -1.78
C ASP A 193 13.24 7.21 -1.41
N PHE A 194 12.54 6.12 -1.06
CA PHE A 194 13.13 4.82 -0.77
C PHE A 194 12.38 3.72 -1.53
N ILE A 195 13.12 2.88 -2.24
CA ILE A 195 12.57 1.72 -2.94
C ILE A 195 13.14 0.46 -2.28
N MET A 196 12.26 -0.40 -1.76
CA MET A 196 12.61 -1.71 -1.22
C MET A 196 12.80 -2.68 -2.40
N VAL A 197 14.03 -2.83 -2.90
CA VAL A 197 14.32 -3.65 -4.09
C VAL A 197 14.69 -5.06 -3.68
N TRP A 198 13.91 -6.04 -4.12
CA TRP A 198 14.22 -7.45 -3.93
C TRP A 198 15.11 -7.96 -5.05
N ALA A 199 16.26 -8.52 -4.68
CA ALA A 199 17.27 -8.96 -5.61
C ALA A 199 17.97 -10.23 -5.12
N ARG A 200 18.50 -11.00 -6.07
CA ARG A 200 19.31 -12.19 -5.83
C ARG A 200 20.74 -11.75 -5.50
N ASN A 201 21.19 -12.00 -4.28
CA ASN A 201 22.53 -11.65 -3.86
C ASN A 201 23.54 -12.68 -4.40
N LEU A 202 24.42 -12.23 -5.31
CA LEU A 202 25.42 -13.07 -5.95
C LEU A 202 26.57 -13.46 -5.01
N ASP A 203 26.76 -12.69 -3.94
CA ASP A 203 27.79 -12.92 -2.91
C ASP A 203 27.25 -13.70 -1.71
N ASP A 204 25.98 -14.14 -1.78
CA ASP A 204 25.32 -14.88 -0.71
C ASP A 204 24.47 -16.03 -1.25
N GLU A 205 25.13 -16.97 -1.93
CA GLU A 205 24.53 -18.23 -2.44
C GLU A 205 23.31 -18.03 -3.38
N GLY A 206 23.14 -16.84 -3.95
CA GLY A 206 21.96 -16.54 -4.77
C GLY A 206 20.66 -16.45 -3.94
N ARG A 207 20.75 -16.13 -2.65
CA ARG A 207 19.57 -15.86 -1.81
C ARG A 207 18.89 -14.56 -2.22
N VAL A 208 17.55 -14.57 -2.17
CA VAL A 208 16.75 -13.36 -2.40
C VAL A 208 16.77 -12.52 -1.14
N GLN A 209 17.19 -11.26 -1.27
CA GLN A 209 17.31 -10.29 -0.18
C GLN A 209 16.71 -8.95 -0.60
N CYS A 210 16.40 -8.11 0.39
CA CYS A 210 15.86 -6.77 0.15
C CYS A 210 16.94 -5.71 0.37
N PHE A 211 17.02 -4.75 -0.55
CA PHE A 211 17.97 -3.65 -0.54
C PHE A 211 17.21 -2.33 -0.58
N VAL A 212 17.53 -1.42 0.34
CA VAL A 212 16.97 -0.06 0.33
C VAL A 212 17.72 0.78 -0.69
N MET A 213 17.06 1.17 -1.78
CA MET A 213 17.61 2.08 -2.77
C MET A 213 17.06 3.50 -2.55
N PRO A 214 17.90 4.49 -2.17
CA PRO A 214 17.48 5.89 -2.08
C PRO A 214 17.16 6.47 -3.46
N LYS A 215 16.38 7.55 -3.53
CA LYS A 215 16.12 8.29 -4.77
C LYS A 215 17.40 8.88 -5.35
N GLY A 216 17.44 9.00 -6.69
CA GLY A 216 18.51 9.70 -7.41
C GLY A 216 19.79 8.90 -7.63
N GLN A 217 19.78 7.57 -7.43
CA GLN A 217 20.95 6.74 -7.74
C GLN A 217 21.26 6.79 -9.24
N LYS A 218 22.54 6.94 -9.57
CA LYS A 218 23.03 6.89 -10.94
C LYS A 218 22.72 5.51 -11.54
N GLY A 219 22.13 5.49 -12.74
CA GLY A 219 21.73 4.26 -13.41
C GLY A 219 20.31 3.79 -13.09
N PHE A 220 19.61 4.43 -12.15
CA PHE A 220 18.18 4.24 -11.96
C PHE A 220 17.39 5.08 -12.97
N SER A 221 16.47 4.44 -13.69
CA SER A 221 15.48 5.09 -14.53
C SER A 221 14.11 4.48 -14.30
N TYR A 222 13.06 5.19 -14.68
CA TYR A 222 11.69 4.71 -14.59
C TYR A 222 10.91 5.15 -15.82
N ASN A 223 9.90 4.35 -16.17
CA ASN A 223 8.90 4.70 -17.17
C ASN A 223 7.53 4.57 -16.50
N ILE A 224 6.73 5.65 -16.53
CA ILE A 224 5.37 5.62 -15.99
C ILE A 224 4.51 4.78 -16.94
N ILE A 225 3.87 3.74 -16.42
CA ILE A 225 2.97 2.87 -17.19
C ILE A 225 1.69 3.65 -17.53
N GLN A 226 1.53 3.96 -18.81
CA GLN A 226 0.38 4.68 -19.36
C GLN A 226 -0.81 3.75 -19.63
N ASN A 227 -1.98 4.34 -19.94
CA ASN A 227 -3.16 3.63 -20.45
C ASN A 227 -3.72 2.54 -19.51
N LYS A 228 -3.51 2.67 -18.19
CA LYS A 228 -4.12 1.77 -17.21
C LYS A 228 -5.62 2.01 -17.11
N TYR A 229 -6.42 0.95 -17.10
CA TYR A 229 -7.85 1.04 -16.84
C TYR A 229 -8.19 1.10 -15.36
N ALA A 230 -7.35 0.52 -14.50
CA ALA A 230 -7.50 0.47 -13.05
C ALA A 230 -6.31 1.14 -12.35
N LEU A 231 -6.49 1.53 -11.08
CA LEU A 231 -5.45 2.12 -10.23
C LEU A 231 -4.74 3.31 -10.93
N ARG A 232 -5.54 4.20 -11.53
CA ARG A 232 -5.04 5.25 -12.44
C ARG A 232 -4.25 6.34 -11.72
N ILE A 233 -4.55 6.62 -10.45
CA ILE A 233 -3.82 7.64 -9.66
C ILE A 233 -2.44 7.14 -9.23
N VAL A 234 -2.29 5.85 -8.90
CA VAL A 234 -0.99 5.26 -8.58
C VAL A 234 -0.14 5.29 -9.83
N GLN A 235 1.14 5.59 -9.73
CA GLN A 235 2.06 5.64 -10.87
C GLN A 235 3.40 5.02 -10.49
#